data_AF-A0A837IA28-F1
#
_entry.id   AF-A0A837IA28-F1
#
_cell.length_a   1.000
_cell.length_b   1.000
_cell.length_c   1.000
_cell.angle_alpha   90.00
_cell.angle_beta   90.00
_cell.angle_gamma   90.00
#
_symmetry.space_group_name_H-M   'P 1'
#
loop_
_entity.id
_entity.type
_entity.pdbx_description
1 polymer ?
#
loop_
_entity_poly.entity_id
_entity_poly.type
_entity_poly.pdbx_seq_one_letter_code
_entity_poly.pdbx_strand_id
1 'polypeptide(L)'
;MIIITKLFVIAIPLVILGVIVSNVFTNGFKGSVTGSVQGKKTEAATGNTNKYLENSIKKLQVVEAKTKNKEIRNEISEVIEEEEKSDFEISTSIATMEARPSIVKFIMGPDYKNAGQVRSEIVRLRNQVSKLNRIQEKAGATESGTISETIMTLQAELTAIETKLYNSLQGFSLLGWLNRLLTGFTPAPVVTSSPSASPEASESASPTPIESSTPSAVPSATP
;
A
#
# COMPACT_ATOMS: atom_id res chain seq x y z
N MET A 1 11.83 58.55 17.60
CA MET A 1 11.99 57.86 16.31
C MET A 1 13.19 56.92 16.44
N ILE A 2 13.06 55.66 15.97
CA ILE A 2 14.06 54.54 15.99
C ILE A 2 14.10 53.74 17.32
N ILE A 3 13.26 52.71 17.53
CA ILE A 3 13.33 51.28 17.09
C ILE A 3 14.45 50.51 17.82
N ILE A 4 14.16 49.84 18.94
CA ILE A 4 13.97 48.36 19.10
C ILE A 4 15.07 47.55 18.39
N THR A 5 15.91 46.83 19.14
CA THR A 5 16.11 45.37 18.95
C THR A 5 16.78 44.77 20.18
N LYS A 6 16.02 43.96 20.94
CA LYS A 6 16.55 43.06 21.95
C LYS A 6 17.25 41.90 21.21
N LEU A 7 18.53 41.70 21.49
CA LEU A 7 19.29 40.52 21.08
C LEU A 7 18.76 39.31 21.87
N PHE A 8 17.86 38.53 21.28
CA PHE A 8 17.45 37.25 21.84
C PHE A 8 18.34 36.17 21.22
N VAL A 9 19.36 35.75 21.97
CA VAL A 9 20.22 34.63 21.64
C VAL A 9 19.39 33.36 21.79
N ILE A 10 18.89 32.82 20.68
CA ILE A 10 18.21 31.53 20.64
C ILE A 10 19.29 30.45 20.52
N ALA A 11 19.55 29.78 21.64
CA ALA A 11 20.31 28.55 21.69
C ALA A 11 19.55 27.46 20.93
N ILE A 12 20.13 26.94 19.85
CA ILE A 12 19.66 25.78 19.11
C ILE A 12 20.31 24.54 19.73
N PRO A 13 19.58 23.60 20.34
CA PRO A 13 20.14 22.30 20.64
C PRO A 13 20.20 21.45 19.35
N LEU A 14 21.43 21.24 18.89
CA LEU A 14 21.83 20.25 17.89
C LEU A 14 21.59 18.85 18.48
N VAL A 15 20.47 18.20 18.14
CA VAL A 15 20.21 16.80 18.51
C VAL A 15 20.94 15.92 17.50
N ILE A 16 22.01 15.29 17.98
CA ILE A 16 22.86 14.36 17.23
C ILE A 16 22.08 13.07 16.99
N LEU A 17 21.89 12.74 15.71
CA LEU A 17 21.34 11.49 15.22
C LEU A 17 22.41 10.39 15.37
N GLY A 18 22.33 9.60 16.44
CA GLY A 18 23.18 8.42 16.67
C GLY A 18 22.40 7.14 16.42
N VAL A 19 22.40 6.65 15.18
CA VAL A 19 21.95 5.29 14.85
C VAL A 19 23.11 4.33 15.13
N ILE A 20 23.00 3.50 16.17
CA ILE A 20 23.84 2.32 16.34
C ILE A 20 22.96 1.10 16.05
N VAL A 21 23.12 0.57 14.84
CA VAL A 21 22.69 -0.78 14.48
C VAL A 21 23.78 -1.74 14.95
N SER A 22 23.42 -2.72 15.77
CA SER A 22 24.19 -3.96 15.91
C SER A 22 23.24 -5.09 16.30
N ASN A 23 22.90 -5.90 15.31
CA ASN A 23 22.26 -7.20 15.47
C ASN A 23 23.40 -8.22 15.59
N VAL A 24 23.54 -8.90 16.74
CA VAL A 24 24.45 -10.05 16.88
C VAL A 24 23.63 -11.30 17.12
N PHE A 25 23.75 -12.15 16.12
CA PHE A 25 23.24 -13.50 15.97
C PHE A 25 24.10 -14.48 16.78
N THR A 26 23.50 -15.27 17.67
CA THR A 26 24.09 -16.56 18.11
C THR A 26 22.99 -17.60 18.34
N ASN A 27 23.02 -18.63 17.50
CA ASN A 27 22.27 -19.88 17.62
C ASN A 27 22.64 -20.64 18.89
N GLY A 28 21.64 -21.22 19.55
CA GLY A 28 21.79 -22.18 20.65
C GLY A 28 20.76 -23.29 20.53
N PHE A 29 20.92 -24.16 19.54
CA PHE A 29 20.19 -25.42 19.40
C PHE A 29 20.58 -26.38 20.53
N LYS A 30 19.60 -26.78 21.36
CA LYS A 30 19.69 -27.97 22.22
C LYS A 30 18.28 -28.52 22.45
N GLY A 31 18.03 -29.72 21.92
CA GLY A 31 16.72 -30.36 21.96
C GLY A 31 16.35 -31.00 23.29
N SER A 32 15.08 -31.37 23.43
CA SER A 32 14.62 -32.63 24.03
C SER A 32 13.12 -32.81 23.75
N VAL A 33 12.77 -33.97 23.21
CA VAL A 33 11.42 -34.51 23.06
C VAL A 33 10.79 -34.78 24.44
N THR A 34 9.49 -34.52 24.62
CA THR A 34 8.50 -35.37 25.33
C THR A 34 7.10 -34.76 25.16
N GLY A 35 6.11 -35.57 24.80
CA GLY A 35 4.80 -35.13 24.31
C GLY A 35 3.75 -34.76 25.36
N SER A 36 2.64 -34.20 24.86
CA SER A 36 1.27 -34.47 25.32
C SER A 36 0.30 -33.71 24.42
N VAL A 37 -0.73 -34.43 23.96
CA VAL A 37 -1.87 -33.91 23.19
C VAL A 37 -2.88 -33.36 24.19
N GLN A 38 -3.17 -32.06 24.13
CA GLN A 38 -4.47 -31.54 24.58
C GLN A 38 -4.77 -30.20 23.90
N GLY A 39 -5.93 -30.13 23.25
CA GLY A 39 -6.40 -28.95 22.55
C GLY A 39 -6.43 -27.72 23.45
N LYS A 40 -5.73 -26.68 23.03
CA LYS A 40 -5.91 -25.32 23.50
C LYS A 40 -5.53 -24.40 22.36
N LYS A 41 -6.52 -23.60 21.95
CA LYS A 41 -6.44 -22.30 21.28
C LYS A 41 -5.00 -21.86 21.05
N THR A 42 -4.52 -21.98 19.80
CA THR A 42 -3.19 -21.52 19.40
C THR A 42 -3.07 -20.06 19.80
N GLU A 43 -2.34 -19.84 20.89
CA GLU A 43 -1.88 -18.53 21.30
C GLU A 43 -1.15 -17.93 20.12
N ALA A 44 -1.56 -16.71 19.81
CA ALA A 44 -0.95 -15.86 18.83
C ALA A 44 0.57 -15.94 18.99
N ALA A 45 1.23 -16.28 17.88
CA ALA A 45 2.66 -16.14 17.77
C ALA A 45 3.03 -14.75 18.28
N THR A 46 3.68 -14.71 19.44
CA THR A 46 4.39 -13.53 19.95
C THR A 46 5.61 -13.36 19.05
N GLY A 47 5.36 -12.93 17.82
CA GLY A 47 6.34 -12.44 16.89
C GLY A 47 6.12 -10.94 16.82
N ASN A 48 7.22 -10.18 16.92
CA ASN A 48 7.30 -8.75 16.66
C ASN A 48 6.17 -8.28 15.73
N THR A 49 5.07 -7.76 16.29
CA THR A 49 3.92 -7.35 15.48
C THR A 49 4.33 -6.08 14.78
N ASN A 50 4.85 -6.24 13.55
CA ASN A 50 5.10 -5.13 12.65
C ASN A 50 3.77 -4.37 12.51
N LYS A 51 3.72 -3.18 13.11
CA LYS A 51 2.61 -2.25 12.93
C LYS A 51 2.81 -1.53 11.62
N TYR A 52 1.83 -1.61 10.75
CA TYR A 52 1.86 -1.01 9.43
C TYR A 52 1.18 0.35 9.39
N LEU A 53 0.25 0.60 10.31
CA LEU A 53 -0.59 1.81 10.35
C LEU A 53 -0.29 2.70 11.56
N GLU A 54 0.85 2.49 12.23
CA GLU A 54 1.16 3.19 13.48
C GLU A 54 1.24 4.72 13.30
N ASN A 55 1.72 5.20 12.15
CA ASN A 55 1.87 6.64 11.96
C ASN A 55 0.55 7.29 11.57
N SER A 56 -0.28 6.65 10.73
CA SER A 56 -1.63 7.16 10.42
C SER A 56 -2.47 7.23 11.69
N ILE A 57 -2.51 6.16 12.48
CA ILE A 57 -3.28 6.08 13.74
C ILE A 57 -2.85 7.19 14.71
N LYS A 58 -1.54 7.35 14.94
CA LYS A 58 -1.03 8.42 15.82
C LYS A 58 -1.42 9.80 15.32
N LYS A 59 -1.33 10.06 14.02
CA LYS A 59 -1.73 11.34 13.45
C LYS A 59 -3.23 11.58 13.60
N LEU A 60 -4.07 10.56 13.37
CA LEU A 60 -5.52 10.65 13.58
C LEU A 60 -5.87 10.98 15.03
N GLN A 61 -5.23 10.33 16.01
CA GLN A 61 -5.43 10.63 17.44
C GLN A 61 -5.10 12.10 17.77
N VAL A 62 -4.06 12.65 17.15
CA VAL A 62 -3.72 14.08 17.29
C VAL A 62 -4.81 14.98 16.68
N VAL A 63 -5.36 14.62 15.51
CA VAL A 63 -6.47 15.37 14.90
C VAL A 63 -7.72 15.30 15.77
N GLU A 64 -8.06 14.11 16.26
CA GLU A 64 -9.22 13.86 17.11
C GLU A 64 -9.19 14.75 18.36
N ALA A 65 -8.05 14.78 19.06
CA ALA A 65 -7.86 15.58 20.27
C ALA A 65 -8.00 17.09 20.04
N LYS A 66 -7.63 17.57 18.85
CA LYS A 66 -7.70 19.00 18.46
C LYS A 66 -9.07 19.39 17.90
N THR A 67 -9.82 18.43 17.39
CA THR A 67 -11.11 18.67 16.71
C THR A 67 -12.19 19.04 17.72
N LYS A 68 -12.74 20.26 17.62
CA LYS A 68 -13.83 20.73 18.51
C LYS A 68 -15.21 20.26 18.08
N ASN A 69 -15.41 20.00 16.79
CA ASN A 69 -16.67 19.49 16.27
C ASN A 69 -16.86 18.02 16.67
N LYS A 70 -17.91 17.72 17.45
CA LYS A 70 -18.20 16.38 17.96
C LYS A 70 -18.48 15.37 16.84
N GLU A 71 -19.17 15.77 15.78
CA GLU A 71 -19.50 14.89 14.66
C GLU A 71 -18.22 14.45 13.92
N ILE A 72 -17.37 15.41 13.56
CA ILE A 72 -16.08 15.17 12.92
C ILE A 72 -15.17 14.31 13.81
N ARG A 73 -15.15 14.59 15.11
CA ARG A 73 -14.38 13.79 16.07
C ARG A 73 -14.84 12.33 16.10
N ASN A 74 -16.16 12.09 16.12
CA ASN A 74 -16.70 10.74 16.08
C ASN A 74 -16.36 10.03 14.75
N GLU A 75 -16.46 10.73 13.62
CA GLU A 75 -16.06 10.17 12.31
C GLU A 75 -14.57 9.79 12.30
N ILE A 76 -13.69 10.60 12.92
CA ILE A 76 -12.26 10.30 13.06
C ILE A 76 -12.03 9.12 14.02
N SER A 77 -12.71 9.08 15.16
CA SER A 77 -12.61 7.97 16.12
C SER A 77 -12.98 6.63 15.49
N GLU A 78 -14.03 6.60 14.66
CA GLU A 78 -14.42 5.40 13.92
C GLU A 78 -13.33 4.97 12.93
N VAL A 79 -12.68 5.91 12.24
CA VAL A 79 -11.54 5.59 11.35
C VAL A 79 -10.36 5.03 12.15
N ILE A 80 -10.06 5.58 13.33
CA ILE A 80 -8.99 5.05 14.20
C ILE A 80 -9.29 3.60 14.60
N GLU A 81 -10.50 3.31 15.07
CA GLU A 81 -10.89 1.95 15.46
C GLU A 81 -10.80 0.96 14.29
N GLU A 82 -11.24 1.38 13.10
CA GLU A 82 -11.14 0.55 11.91
C GLU A 82 -9.67 0.37 11.46
N GLU A 83 -8.83 1.40 11.50
CA GLU A 83 -7.40 1.30 11.20
C GLU A 83 -6.68 0.37 12.17
N GLU A 84 -6.97 0.44 13.48
CA GLU A 84 -6.39 -0.47 14.48
C GLU A 84 -6.75 -1.94 14.19
N LYS A 85 -8.01 -2.18 13.78
CA LYS A 85 -8.45 -3.51 13.38
C LYS A 85 -7.73 -3.98 12.11
N SER A 86 -7.66 -3.13 11.09
CA SER A 86 -6.95 -3.46 9.85
C SER A 86 -5.46 -3.68 10.10
N ASP A 87 -4.80 -2.91 10.96
CA ASP A 87 -3.39 -3.09 11.38
C ASP A 87 -3.17 -4.49 11.97
N PHE A 88 -4.08 -4.92 12.86
CA PHE A 88 -4.03 -6.25 13.45
C PHE A 88 -4.24 -7.38 12.42
N GLU A 89 -5.24 -7.25 11.55
CA GLU A 89 -5.53 -8.26 10.53
C GLU A 89 -4.40 -8.37 9.48
N ILE A 90 -3.86 -7.23 9.06
CA ILE A 90 -2.73 -7.15 8.12
C ILE A 90 -1.47 -7.74 8.75
N SER A 91 -1.12 -7.32 9.96
CA SER A 91 0.09 -7.79 10.64
C SER A 91 0.05 -9.30 10.89
N THR A 92 -1.09 -9.83 11.34
CA THR A 92 -1.30 -11.26 11.55
C THR A 92 -1.19 -12.05 10.24
N SER A 93 -1.83 -11.53 9.18
CA SER A 93 -1.84 -12.20 7.88
C SER A 93 -0.44 -12.21 7.26
N ILE A 94 0.26 -11.07 7.23
CA ILE A 94 1.63 -10.98 6.72
C ILE A 94 2.58 -11.86 7.53
N ALA A 95 2.52 -11.82 8.87
CA ALA A 95 3.36 -12.67 9.72
C ALA A 95 3.14 -14.16 9.41
N THR A 96 1.89 -14.57 9.19
CA THR A 96 1.57 -15.96 8.82
C THR A 96 2.12 -16.32 7.43
N MET A 97 2.07 -15.39 6.48
CA MET A 97 2.64 -15.58 5.14
C MET A 97 4.17 -15.69 5.19
N GLU A 98 4.83 -14.85 5.98
CA GLU A 98 6.28 -14.83 6.15
C GLU A 98 6.79 -16.08 6.87
N ALA A 99 6.11 -16.49 7.96
CA ALA A 99 6.49 -17.64 8.77
C ALA A 99 6.37 -19.00 8.06
N ARG A 100 5.68 -19.07 6.91
CA ARG A 100 5.56 -20.31 6.15
C ARG A 100 6.91 -20.77 5.61
N PRO A 101 7.33 -22.02 5.88
CA PRO A 101 8.59 -22.57 5.41
C PRO A 101 8.69 -22.59 3.87
N SER A 102 9.88 -22.33 3.34
CA SER A 102 10.12 -22.28 1.89
C SER A 102 9.81 -23.60 1.17
N ILE A 103 10.04 -24.75 1.81
CA ILE A 103 9.71 -26.07 1.23
C ILE A 103 8.20 -26.25 1.04
N VAL A 104 7.39 -25.73 1.98
CA VAL A 104 5.93 -25.77 1.91
C VAL A 104 5.45 -24.80 0.83
N LYS A 105 6.03 -23.58 0.78
CA LYS A 105 5.77 -22.61 -0.29
C LYS A 105 6.11 -23.16 -1.67
N PHE A 106 7.17 -23.94 -1.79
CA PHE A 106 7.61 -24.51 -3.06
C PHE A 106 6.71 -25.65 -3.54
N ILE A 107 6.18 -26.48 -2.64
CA ILE A 107 5.30 -27.59 -3.04
C ILE A 107 3.85 -27.10 -3.18
N MET A 108 3.29 -26.48 -2.15
CA MET A 108 1.88 -26.06 -2.13
C MET A 108 1.62 -24.64 -2.64
N GLY A 109 2.66 -23.84 -2.85
CA GLY A 109 2.53 -22.43 -3.24
C GLY A 109 2.52 -21.45 -2.05
N PRO A 110 2.61 -20.14 -2.34
CA PRO A 110 2.50 -19.11 -1.32
C PRO A 110 1.09 -19.05 -0.72
N ASP A 111 0.96 -18.38 0.42
CA ASP A 111 -0.28 -18.35 1.19
C ASP A 111 -1.32 -17.38 0.61
N TYR A 112 -2.03 -17.83 -0.42
CA TYR A 112 -3.04 -17.03 -1.09
C TYR A 112 -4.24 -16.69 -0.21
N LYS A 113 -4.53 -17.48 0.82
CA LYS A 113 -5.66 -17.22 1.72
C LYS A 113 -5.39 -15.97 2.55
N ASN A 114 -4.24 -15.91 3.21
CA ASN A 114 -3.87 -14.74 4.00
C ASN A 114 -3.53 -13.54 3.10
N ALA A 115 -2.99 -13.78 1.90
CA ALA A 115 -2.84 -12.72 0.90
C ALA A 115 -4.18 -12.10 0.49
N GLY A 116 -5.23 -12.91 0.35
CA GLY A 116 -6.59 -12.45 0.09
C GLY A 116 -7.13 -11.56 1.21
N GLN A 117 -6.85 -11.92 2.47
CA GLN A 117 -7.21 -11.08 3.63
C GLN A 117 -6.51 -9.72 3.56
N VAL A 118 -5.19 -9.69 3.34
CA VAL A 118 -4.45 -8.43 3.21
C VAL A 118 -4.98 -7.57 2.06
N ARG A 119 -5.35 -8.17 0.92
CA ARG A 119 -5.97 -7.43 -0.21
C ARG A 119 -7.32 -6.83 0.15
N SER A 120 -8.15 -7.55 0.90
CA SER A 120 -9.41 -7.02 1.44
C SER A 120 -9.15 -5.80 2.31
N GLU A 121 -8.19 -5.90 3.24
CA GLU A 121 -7.84 -4.79 4.12
C GLU A 121 -7.30 -3.59 3.34
N ILE A 122 -6.46 -3.79 2.33
CA ILE A 122 -6.01 -2.69 1.44
C ILE A 122 -7.20 -1.94 0.83
N VAL A 123 -8.26 -2.64 0.41
CA VAL A 123 -9.47 -2.00 -0.12
C VAL A 123 -10.20 -1.21 0.95
N ARG A 124 -10.30 -1.74 2.19
CA ARG A 124 -10.89 -1.01 3.32
C ARG A 124 -10.11 0.25 3.64
N LEU A 125 -8.78 0.18 3.71
CA LEU A 125 -7.91 1.34 3.96
C LEU A 125 -8.05 2.41 2.85
N ARG A 126 -8.21 2.01 1.58
CA ARG A 126 -8.50 2.96 0.48
C ARG A 126 -9.86 3.64 0.63
N ASN A 127 -10.86 2.92 1.15
CA ASN A 127 -12.15 3.52 1.49
C ASN A 127 -12.02 4.49 2.66
N GLN A 128 -11.17 4.20 3.65
CA GLN A 128 -10.87 5.13 4.74
C GLN A 128 -10.16 6.39 4.26
N VAL A 129 -9.21 6.28 3.32
CA VAL A 129 -8.64 7.46 2.63
C VAL A 129 -9.77 8.31 2.01
N SER A 130 -10.75 7.68 1.38
CA SER A 130 -11.90 8.40 0.80
C SER A 130 -12.79 9.04 1.88
N LYS A 131 -12.97 8.38 3.02
CA LYS A 131 -13.70 8.90 4.19
C LYS A 131 -12.97 10.11 4.79
N LEU A 132 -11.65 10.02 4.96
CA LEU A 132 -10.80 11.10 5.45
C LEU A 132 -10.80 12.31 4.53
N ASN A 133 -10.82 12.13 3.20
CA ASN A 133 -10.99 13.25 2.26
C ASN A 133 -12.34 13.97 2.48
N ARG A 134 -13.43 13.23 2.68
CA ARG A 134 -14.74 13.84 2.99
C ARG A 134 -14.74 14.56 4.33
N ILE A 135 -14.08 13.98 5.33
CA ILE A 135 -13.90 14.62 6.64
C ILE A 135 -13.10 15.91 6.48
N GLN A 136 -12.04 15.90 5.66
CA GLN A 136 -11.20 17.05 5.37
C GLN A 136 -12.00 18.21 4.75
N GLU A 137 -12.93 17.92 3.83
CA GLU A 137 -13.82 18.92 3.20
C GLU A 137 -14.78 19.58 4.20
N LYS A 138 -15.21 18.83 5.22
CA LYS A 138 -16.08 19.32 6.29
C LYS A 138 -15.31 20.01 7.43
N ALA A 139 -14.00 19.78 7.51
CA ALA A 139 -13.15 20.24 8.60
C ALA A 139 -12.77 21.73 8.44
N GLY A 140 -12.43 22.37 9.56
CA GLY A 140 -11.90 23.74 9.54
C GLY A 140 -10.51 23.82 8.91
N ALA A 141 -10.09 25.04 8.57
CA ALA A 141 -8.79 25.28 7.93
C ALA A 141 -7.59 24.77 8.77
N THR A 142 -7.72 24.77 10.10
CA THR A 142 -6.68 24.32 11.02
C THR A 142 -6.55 22.79 11.01
N GLU A 143 -7.67 22.07 10.97
CA GLU A 143 -7.70 20.60 11.02
C GLU A 143 -7.42 19.98 9.65
N SER A 144 -7.84 20.66 8.57
CA SER A 144 -7.68 20.19 7.18
C SER A 144 -6.24 19.87 6.81
N GLY A 145 -5.27 20.69 7.25
CA GLY A 145 -3.85 20.44 7.00
C GLY A 145 -3.33 19.16 7.67
N THR A 146 -3.73 18.91 8.92
CA THR A 146 -3.30 17.69 9.62
C THR A 146 -3.98 16.45 9.04
N ILE A 147 -5.27 16.54 8.65
CA ILE A 147 -5.97 15.44 7.96
C ILE A 147 -5.31 15.12 6.62
N SER A 148 -4.88 16.14 5.87
CA SER A 148 -4.13 15.95 4.61
C SER A 148 -2.83 15.18 4.82
N GLU A 149 -2.04 15.56 5.83
CA GLU A 149 -0.82 14.82 6.18
C GLU A 149 -1.10 13.37 6.57
N THR A 150 -2.21 13.13 7.29
CA THR A 150 -2.63 11.77 7.64
C THR A 150 -2.99 10.95 6.41
N ILE A 151 -3.74 11.53 5.47
CA ILE A 151 -4.07 10.87 4.20
C ILE A 151 -2.79 10.48 3.45
N MET A 152 -1.81 11.38 3.36
CA MET A 152 -0.52 11.08 2.72
C MET A 152 0.24 9.96 3.45
N THR A 153 0.20 9.97 4.78
CA THR A 153 0.83 8.94 5.61
C THR A 153 0.20 7.58 5.36
N LEU A 154 -1.13 7.50 5.39
CA LEU A 154 -1.89 6.27 5.14
C LEU A 154 -1.65 5.72 3.73
N GLN A 155 -1.50 6.59 2.72
CA GLN A 155 -1.14 6.18 1.35
C GLN A 155 0.27 5.59 1.26
N ALA A 156 1.24 6.17 1.98
CA ALA A 156 2.59 5.63 2.04
C ALA A 156 2.61 4.26 2.74
N GLU A 157 1.88 4.12 3.84
CA GLU A 157 1.73 2.86 4.57
C GLU A 157 1.03 1.78 3.73
N LEU A 158 -0.03 2.14 2.99
CA LEU A 158 -0.67 1.29 1.98
C LEU A 158 0.32 0.74 0.96
N THR A 159 1.17 1.62 0.42
CA THR A 159 2.21 1.23 -0.56
C THR A 159 3.22 0.26 0.07
N ALA A 160 3.59 0.47 1.34
CA ALA A 160 4.46 -0.43 2.07
C ALA A 160 3.82 -1.81 2.29
N ILE A 161 2.54 -1.85 2.66
CA ILE A 161 1.76 -3.09 2.81
C ILE A 161 1.67 -3.85 1.48
N GLU A 162 1.36 -3.15 0.38
CA GLU A 162 1.31 -3.74 -0.96
C GLU A 162 2.66 -4.35 -1.37
N THR A 163 3.74 -3.65 -1.08
CA THR A 163 5.10 -4.12 -1.35
C THR A 163 5.42 -5.38 -0.54
N LYS A 164 5.06 -5.41 0.75
CA LYS A 164 5.25 -6.57 1.63
C LYS A 164 4.40 -7.77 1.20
N LEU A 165 3.16 -7.51 0.82
CA LEU A 165 2.26 -8.52 0.25
C LEU A 165 2.85 -9.12 -1.02
N TYR A 166 3.32 -8.28 -1.94
CA TYR A 166 3.94 -8.71 -3.20
C TYR A 166 5.17 -9.58 -2.94
N ASN A 167 6.08 -9.13 -2.07
CA ASN A 167 7.29 -9.88 -1.71
C ASN A 167 6.96 -11.24 -1.06
N SER A 168 5.92 -11.29 -0.22
CA SER A 168 5.49 -12.54 0.44
C SER A 168 4.83 -13.53 -0.53
N LEU A 169 4.34 -13.05 -1.68
CA LEU A 169 3.76 -13.85 -2.75
C LEU A 169 4.79 -14.30 -3.79
N GLN A 170 6.00 -13.76 -3.79
CA GLN A 170 7.05 -14.22 -4.70
C GLN A 170 7.50 -15.64 -4.30
N GLY A 171 7.11 -16.63 -5.10
CA GLY A 171 7.46 -18.02 -4.89
C GLY A 171 6.99 -18.90 -6.04
N PHE A 172 7.85 -19.80 -6.48
CA PHE A 172 7.53 -20.78 -7.51
C PHE A 172 6.85 -22.01 -6.87
N SER A 173 5.71 -22.47 -7.38
CA SER A 173 5.00 -23.67 -6.88
C SER A 173 5.12 -24.85 -7.85
N LEU A 174 5.67 -25.96 -7.37
CA LEU A 174 5.85 -27.19 -8.16
C LEU A 174 4.54 -27.88 -8.48
N LEU A 175 3.59 -27.96 -7.53
CA LEU A 175 2.32 -28.59 -7.81
C LEU A 175 1.47 -27.75 -8.79
N GLY A 176 1.64 -26.43 -8.76
CA GLY A 176 1.06 -25.53 -9.77
C GLY A 176 1.64 -25.75 -11.16
N TRP A 177 2.97 -25.88 -11.29
CA TRP A 177 3.58 -26.27 -12.57
C TRP A 177 3.12 -27.66 -12.99
N LEU A 178 3.02 -28.60 -12.04
CA LEU A 178 2.91 -30.03 -12.35
C LEU A 178 1.49 -30.36 -12.75
N ASN A 179 0.51 -29.77 -12.06
CA ASN A 179 -0.87 -29.81 -12.51
C ASN A 179 -1.01 -29.23 -13.93
N ARG A 180 -0.36 -28.09 -14.23
CA ARG A 180 -0.37 -27.50 -15.57
C ARG A 180 0.28 -28.38 -16.64
N LEU A 181 1.26 -29.19 -16.27
CA LEU A 181 1.88 -30.18 -17.17
C LEU A 181 0.99 -31.42 -17.36
N LEU A 182 0.35 -31.89 -16.29
CA LEU A 182 -0.48 -33.10 -16.29
C LEU A 182 -1.89 -32.90 -16.86
N THR A 183 -2.48 -31.72 -16.72
CA THR A 183 -3.78 -31.37 -17.33
C THR A 183 -3.65 -30.98 -18.80
N GLY A 184 -2.46 -31.11 -19.38
CA GLY A 184 -2.13 -30.70 -20.74
C GLY A 184 -1.94 -29.20 -20.85
N PHE A 185 -0.86 -28.80 -21.52
CA PHE A 185 -0.76 -27.48 -22.13
C PHE A 185 -1.88 -27.38 -23.16
N THR A 186 -3.03 -26.81 -22.80
CA THR A 186 -3.86 -26.12 -23.78
C THR A 186 -3.25 -24.73 -23.90
N PRO A 187 -2.35 -24.47 -24.88
CA PRO A 187 -2.01 -23.09 -25.18
C PRO A 187 -3.34 -22.36 -25.43
N ALA A 188 -3.55 -21.23 -24.74
CA ALA A 188 -4.59 -20.30 -25.16
C ALA A 188 -4.47 -20.13 -26.68
N PRO A 189 -5.56 -20.20 -27.46
CA PRO A 189 -5.48 -20.09 -28.91
C PRO A 189 -4.68 -18.83 -29.22
N VAL A 190 -3.48 -19.05 -29.76
CA VAL A 190 -2.62 -17.99 -30.22
C VAL A 190 -3.41 -17.35 -31.35
N VAL A 191 -3.90 -16.12 -31.16
CA VAL A 191 -4.27 -15.28 -32.29
C VAL A 191 -2.98 -15.02 -33.06
N THR A 192 -2.67 -15.96 -33.94
CA THR A 192 -1.66 -15.84 -34.98
C THR A 192 -2.04 -14.64 -35.84
N SER A 193 -1.48 -13.48 -35.52
CA SER A 193 -1.25 -12.44 -36.50
C SER A 193 -0.29 -13.05 -37.54
N SER A 194 -0.88 -13.51 -38.64
CA SER A 194 -0.18 -14.08 -39.78
C SER A 194 0.84 -13.06 -40.32
N PRO A 195 2.15 -13.38 -40.36
CA PRO A 195 3.10 -12.58 -41.10
C PRO A 195 3.09 -13.04 -42.56
N SER A 196 2.29 -12.36 -43.39
CA SER A 196 2.38 -12.50 -44.86
C SER A 196 3.27 -11.37 -45.41
N ALA A 197 4.58 -11.61 -45.47
CA ALA A 197 5.45 -10.93 -46.44
C ALA A 197 5.12 -11.53 -47.84
N SER A 198 5.23 -10.87 -48.99
CA SER A 198 6.22 -9.91 -49.49
C SER A 198 5.74 -9.40 -50.89
N PRO A 199 6.51 -8.64 -51.71
CA PRO A 199 6.05 -7.47 -52.46
C PRO A 199 5.87 -7.72 -53.97
N GLU A 200 5.06 -6.90 -54.65
CA GLU A 200 5.30 -6.62 -56.07
C GLU A 200 4.72 -5.26 -56.48
N ALA A 201 5.54 -4.53 -57.23
CA ALA A 201 5.39 -3.12 -57.57
C ALA A 201 4.58 -2.94 -58.86
N SER A 202 3.92 -1.78 -58.96
CA SER A 202 3.64 -0.97 -60.17
C SER A 202 2.46 -0.04 -59.87
N GLU A 203 2.32 1.19 -60.33
CA GLU A 203 3.15 2.17 -61.00
C GLU A 203 2.25 3.43 -61.08
N SER A 204 2.80 4.60 -60.77
CA SER A 204 2.47 5.93 -61.34
C SER A 204 1.01 6.38 -61.57
N ALA A 205 0.59 7.44 -60.87
CA ALA A 205 0.00 8.68 -61.42
C ALA A 205 -0.40 9.62 -60.24
N SER A 206 0.47 10.55 -59.85
CA SER A 206 0.44 11.98 -60.20
C SER A 206 -0.30 12.86 -59.15
N PRO A 207 0.32 13.97 -58.69
CA PRO A 207 -0.19 14.80 -57.60
C PRO A 207 -0.98 16.01 -58.13
N THR A 208 -2.05 16.40 -57.45
CA THR A 208 -2.62 17.77 -57.49
C THR A 208 -3.56 17.98 -56.29
N PRO A 209 -3.90 19.23 -55.89
CA PRO A 209 -3.36 19.83 -54.69
C PRO A 209 -4.44 20.25 -53.65
N ILE A 210 -3.97 20.42 -52.41
CA ILE A 210 -4.37 21.42 -51.39
C ILE A 210 -5.84 21.86 -51.35
N GLU A 211 -6.52 21.63 -50.22
CA GLU A 211 -7.30 22.73 -49.62
C GLU A 211 -7.23 22.71 -48.09
N SER A 212 -6.80 23.86 -47.60
CA SER A 212 -6.55 24.25 -46.22
C SER A 212 -7.77 24.98 -45.71
N SER A 213 -8.31 24.59 -44.54
CA SER A 213 -9.16 25.49 -43.76
C SER A 213 -9.27 25.07 -42.29
N THR A 214 -8.36 25.60 -41.48
CA THR A 214 -8.68 26.15 -40.15
C THR A 214 -8.29 27.64 -40.23
N PRO A 215 -8.77 28.55 -39.36
CA PRO A 215 -9.78 28.46 -38.30
C PRO A 215 -10.84 29.58 -38.42
N SER A 216 -11.89 29.59 -37.57
CA SER A 216 -12.56 30.86 -37.25
C SER A 216 -13.13 30.86 -35.85
N ALA A 217 -12.44 31.61 -34.98
CA ALA A 217 -12.98 32.15 -33.75
C ALA A 217 -13.95 33.30 -34.09
N VAL A 218 -14.99 33.47 -33.27
CA VAL A 218 -15.79 34.70 -33.20
C VAL A 218 -15.93 35.08 -31.73
N PRO A 219 -15.41 36.24 -31.30
CA PRO A 219 -15.80 36.90 -30.06
C PRO A 219 -16.84 38.02 -30.33
N SER A 220 -17.25 38.70 -29.24
CA SER A 220 -17.98 39.98 -29.14
C SER A 220 -19.45 39.80 -28.71
N ALA A 221 -19.86 40.07 -27.48
CA ALA A 221 -19.85 41.27 -26.62
C ALA A 221 -21.24 41.94 -26.55
N THR A 222 -21.60 42.25 -25.30
CA THR A 222 -22.76 43.00 -24.78
C THR A 222 -22.82 44.43 -25.33
N PRO A 223 -24.00 45.06 -25.34
CA PRO A 223 -24.34 46.00 -24.26
C PRO A 223 -25.66 45.70 -23.53
#